data_AF-A0A653DI81-F1
#
_entry.id   AF-A0A653DI81-F1
#
_cell.length_a   1.000
_cell.length_b   1.000
_cell.length_c   1.000
_cell.angle_alpha   90.00
_cell.angle_beta   90.00
_cell.angle_gamma   90.00
#
_symmetry.space_group_name_H-M   'P 1'
#
loop_
_entity.id
_entity.type
_entity.pdbx_description
1 polymer ?
#
loop_
_entity_poly.entity_id
_entity_poly.type
_entity_poly.pdbx_seq_one_letter_code
_entity_poly.pdbx_strand_id
1 'polypeptide(L)'
;MLAHLGLYKDEQPLTSESFSKMTNRQWKTSKIDSFATNLAFVLFGCKEGDKVLTLHQERVVRLPSCPNSDLCSINQINKYYANSIQGCDFETLCSM
;
A
#
# COMPACT_ATOMS: atom_id res chain seq x y z
N MET A 1 1.43 5.53 -5.36
CA MET A 1 1.90 4.19 -4.93
C MET A 1 1.18 3.69 -3.67
N LEU A 2 1.23 4.40 -2.54
CA LEU A 2 0.56 3.99 -1.29
C LEU A 2 -0.94 3.66 -1.45
N ALA A 3 -1.66 4.47 -2.24
CA ALA A 3 -3.07 4.25 -2.56
C ALA A 3 -3.32 2.91 -3.28
N HIS A 4 -2.47 2.54 -4.24
CA HIS A 4 -2.58 1.28 -4.98
C HIS A 4 -2.32 0.07 -4.08
N LEU A 5 -1.36 0.19 -3.16
CA LEU A 5 -1.05 -0.83 -2.15
C LEU A 5 -2.13 -0.94 -1.06
N GLY A 6 -3.15 -0.08 -1.07
CA GLY A 6 -4.21 -0.05 -0.07
C GLY A 6 -3.73 0.36 1.33
N LEU A 7 -2.54 0.96 1.45
CA LEU A 7 -2.01 1.42 2.73
C LEU A 7 -2.73 2.70 3.17
N TYR A 8 -2.98 2.83 4.47
CA TYR A 8 -3.64 3.99 5.08
C TYR A 8 -5.01 4.34 4.50
N LYS A 9 -5.72 3.35 3.95
CA LYS A 9 -7.08 3.53 3.44
C LYS A 9 -8.04 3.73 4.61
N ASP A 10 -8.74 4.85 4.59
CA ASP A 10 -9.84 5.13 5.52
C ASP A 10 -11.05 4.23 5.23
N GLU A 11 -11.81 3.89 6.27
CA GLU A 11 -13.04 3.11 6.15
C GLU A 11 -14.11 3.86 5.35
N GLN A 12 -14.21 5.17 5.57
CA GLN A 12 -15.13 6.07 4.88
C GLN A 12 -14.35 7.00 3.96
N PRO A 13 -14.86 7.31 2.75
CA PRO A 13 -14.22 8.29 1.87
C PRO A 13 -14.03 9.64 2.55
N LEU A 14 -12.84 10.24 2.36
CA LEU A 14 -12.57 11.58 2.85
C LEU A 14 -13.32 12.60 1.99
N THR A 15 -14.12 13.44 2.63
CA THR A 15 -14.84 14.56 2.00
C THR A 15 -14.43 15.88 2.67
N SER A 16 -14.63 16.99 1.97
CA SER A 16 -14.36 18.32 2.53
C SER A 16 -15.20 18.59 3.79
N GLU A 17 -16.46 18.13 3.78
CA GLU A 17 -17.43 18.31 4.87
C GLU A 17 -17.09 17.51 6.13
N SER A 18 -16.48 16.33 5.96
CA SER A 18 -16.17 15.44 7.07
C SER A 18 -14.83 15.74 7.74
N PHE A 19 -14.05 16.70 7.23
CA PHE A 19 -12.71 17.01 7.73
C PHE A 19 -12.66 17.28 9.24
N SER A 20 -13.61 18.04 9.78
CA SER A 20 -13.69 18.37 11.21
C SER A 20 -14.10 17.17 12.07
N LYS A 21 -14.82 16.20 11.51
CA LYS A 21 -15.32 14.99 12.20
C LYS A 21 -14.32 13.84 12.11
N MET A 22 -13.54 13.76 11.03
CA MET A 22 -12.57 12.68 10.75
C MET A 22 -11.18 13.01 11.28
N THR A 23 -11.10 13.33 12.57
CA THR A 23 -9.83 13.64 13.27
C THR A 23 -8.87 12.44 13.30
N ASN A 24 -9.42 11.22 13.31
CA ASN A 24 -8.69 9.94 13.34
C ASN A 24 -8.49 9.29 11.97
N ARG A 25 -8.60 10.06 10.87
CA ARG A 25 -8.31 9.54 9.53
C ARG A 25 -6.90 8.94 9.43
N GLN A 26 -6.76 7.90 8.63
CA GLN A 26 -5.51 7.21 8.33
C GLN A 26 -4.71 7.98 7.27
N TRP A 27 -5.38 8.57 6.28
CA TRP A 27 -4.73 9.34 5.22
C TRP A 27 -4.33 10.76 5.69
N LYS A 28 -3.23 10.82 6.45
CA LYS A 28 -2.61 12.06 6.96
C LYS A 28 -1.29 12.29 6.25
N THR A 29 -1.29 13.07 5.18
CA THR A 29 -0.09 13.36 4.35
C THR A 29 1.11 13.83 5.15
N SER A 30 0.91 14.70 6.16
CA SER A 30 1.98 15.14 7.06
C SER A 30 2.66 14.02 7.87
N LYS A 31 2.06 12.83 7.92
CA LYS A 31 2.59 11.64 8.61
C LYS A 31 3.03 10.55 7.64
N ILE A 32 2.35 10.40 6.50
CA ILE A 32 2.59 9.30 5.56
C ILE A 32 3.43 9.73 4.36
N ASP A 33 3.59 11.02 4.10
CA ASP A 33 4.30 11.55 2.94
C ASP A 33 4.99 12.87 3.31
N SER A 34 5.77 12.84 4.38
CA SER A 34 6.66 13.94 4.76
C SER A 34 7.93 13.94 3.89
N PHE A 35 8.72 15.01 3.98
CA PHE A 35 10.01 15.05 3.29
C PHE A 35 10.88 13.83 3.62
N ALA A 36 11.51 13.28 2.58
CA ALA A 36 12.31 12.06 2.65
C ALA A 36 11.55 10.79 3.10
N THR A 37 10.21 10.76 2.99
CA THR A 37 9.45 9.51 3.05
C THR A 37 9.97 8.53 2.00
N ASN A 38 10.15 7.27 2.41
CA ASN A 38 10.56 6.17 1.56
C ASN A 38 9.60 4.99 1.71
N LEU A 39 9.60 4.16 0.67
CA LEU A 39 8.91 2.89 0.60
C LEU A 39 9.90 1.85 0.08
N ALA A 40 10.11 0.78 0.83
CA ALA A 40 11.04 -0.28 0.47
C ALA A 40 10.37 -1.65 0.52
N PHE A 41 10.77 -2.51 -0.41
CA PHE A 41 10.40 -3.91 -0.46
C PHE A 41 11.67 -4.74 -0.36
N VAL A 42 11.78 -5.57 0.69
CA VAL A 42 12.94 -6.43 0.91
C VAL A 42 12.54 -7.86 0.63
N LEU A 43 13.18 -8.49 -0.35
CA LEU A 43 12.95 -9.89 -0.72
C LEU A 43 13.86 -10.81 0.10
N PHE A 44 13.27 -11.77 0.79
CA PHE A 44 13.95 -12.82 1.53
C PHE A 44 13.75 -14.16 0.85
N GLY A 45 14.85 -14.88 0.61
CA GLY A 45 14.81 -16.29 0.23
C GLY A 45 14.59 -17.16 1.48
N CYS A 46 13.37 -17.67 1.68
CA CYS A 46 13.05 -18.60 2.77
C CYS A 46 12.96 -20.05 2.26
N LYS A 47 13.11 -21.03 3.16
CA LYS A 47 12.95 -22.46 2.81
C LYS A 47 11.58 -22.79 2.20
N GLU A 48 10.56 -22.04 2.60
CA GLU A 48 9.16 -22.18 2.16
C GLU A 48 8.84 -21.37 0.90
N GLY A 49 9.85 -20.74 0.28
CA GLY A 49 9.72 -19.83 -0.85
C GLY A 49 9.95 -18.37 -0.49
N ASP A 50 10.04 -17.52 -1.52
CA ASP A 50 10.38 -16.12 -1.37
C ASP A 50 9.27 -15.30 -0.67
N LYS A 51 9.69 -14.46 0.28
CA LYS A 51 8.81 -13.58 1.06
C LYS A 51 9.30 -12.14 1.00
N VAL A 52 8.38 -11.20 1.00
CA VAL A 52 8.65 -9.75 0.94
C VAL A 52 8.29 -9.11 2.28
N LEU A 53 9.22 -8.35 2.84
CA LEU A 53 8.95 -7.38 3.90
C LEU A 53 8.71 -6.01 3.26
N THR A 54 7.62 -5.35 3.64
CA THR A 54 7.35 -3.98 3.17
C THR A 54 7.62 -2.99 4.30
N LEU A 55 8.39 -1.95 4.00
CA LEU A 55 8.77 -0.89 4.92
C LEU A 55 8.27 0.45 4.36
N HIS A 56 7.64 1.25 5.20
CA HIS A 56 7.28 2.63 4.87
C HIS A 56 7.80 3.54 5.98
N GLN A 57 8.66 4.49 5.62
CA GLN A 57 9.46 5.27 6.57
C GLN A 57 10.18 4.36 7.58
N GLU A 58 10.93 3.38 7.06
CA GLU A 58 11.75 2.44 7.84
C GLU A 58 10.96 1.58 8.86
N ARG A 59 9.63 1.63 8.81
CA ARG A 59 8.73 0.87 9.69
C ARG A 59 8.02 -0.21 8.89
N VAL A 60 7.93 -1.38 9.49
CA VAL A 60 7.18 -2.51 8.93
C VAL A 60 5.72 -2.12 8.74
N VAL A 61 5.20 -2.34 7.53
CA VAL A 61 3.78 -2.17 7.21
C VAL A 61 3.23 -3.47 6.63
N ARG A 62 2.00 -3.81 7.02
CA ARG A 62 1.31 -4.99 6.51
C ARG A 62 0.55 -4.65 5.25
N LEU A 63 0.81 -5.42 4.20
CA LEU A 63 0.04 -5.33 2.96
C LEU A 63 -1.35 -5.98 3.14
N PRO A 64 -2.40 -5.44 2.51
CA PRO A 64 -3.73 -6.08 2.50
C PRO A 64 -3.73 -7.51 1.95
N SER A 65 -2.76 -7.87 1.11
CA SER A 65 -2.57 -9.23 0.59
C SER A 65 -2.19 -10.26 1.67
N CYS A 66 -1.67 -9.80 2.81
CA CYS A 66 -1.23 -10.61 3.96
C CYS A 66 -1.52 -9.89 5.29
N PRO A 67 -2.80 -9.82 5.75
CA PRO A 67 -3.18 -9.00 6.91
C PRO A 67 -2.60 -9.49 8.25
N ASN A 68 -2.25 -10.78 8.32
CA ASN A 68 -1.82 -11.46 9.55
C ASN A 68 -0.30 -11.73 9.58
N SER A 69 0.48 -11.20 8.63
CA SER A 69 1.93 -11.44 8.55
C SER A 69 2.68 -10.22 8.04
N ASP A 70 3.82 -9.93 8.66
CA ASP A 70 4.73 -8.87 8.22
C ASP A 70 5.58 -9.31 7.00
N LEU A 71 5.82 -10.61 6.87
CA LEU A 71 6.45 -11.23 5.69
C LEU A 71 5.38 -11.85 4.80
N CYS A 72 5.20 -11.31 3.61
CA CYS A 72 4.17 -11.76 2.68
C CYS A 72 4.79 -12.56 1.53
N SER A 73 4.22 -13.71 1.15
CA SER A 73 4.72 -14.48 0.00
C SER A 73 4.65 -13.64 -1.28
N ILE A 74 5.72 -13.65 -2.08
CA ILE A 74 5.73 -12.93 -3.37
C ILE A 74 4.61 -13.38 -4.30
N ASN A 75 4.31 -14.69 -4.30
CA ASN A 75 3.23 -15.26 -5.11
C ASN A 75 1.85 -14.72 -4.68
N GLN A 76 1.64 -14.55 -3.37
CA GLN A 76 0.40 -13.98 -2.83
C GLN A 76 0.26 -12.51 -3.19
N ILE A 77 1.35 -11.73 -3.14
CA ILE A 77 1.37 -10.32 -3.58
C ILE A 77 1.00 -10.23 -5.06
N ASN A 78 1.69 -11.00 -5.92
CA ASN A 78 1.45 -11.01 -7.36
C ASN A 78 -0.01 -11.38 -7.68
N LYS A 79 -0.56 -12.39 -7.01
CA LYS A 79 -1.96 -12.81 -7.19
C LYS A 79 -2.94 -11.71 -6.76
N TYR A 80 -2.69 -11.05 -5.63
CA TYR A 80 -3.60 -10.02 -5.09
C TYR A 80 -3.66 -8.79 -6.00
N TYR A 81 -2.52 -8.33 -6.52
CA TYR A 81 -2.44 -7.15 -7.38
C TYR A 81 -2.51 -7.44 -8.88
N ALA A 82 -2.69 -8.71 -9.29
CA ALA A 82 -2.69 -9.10 -10.70
C ALA A 82 -3.63 -8.24 -11.56
N ASN A 83 -4.88 -8.07 -11.11
CA ASN A 83 -5.89 -7.30 -11.84
C ASN A 83 -5.55 -5.80 -11.91
N SER A 84 -5.02 -5.23 -10.82
CA SER A 84 -4.71 -3.80 -10.77
C SER A 84 -3.43 -3.46 -11.55
N ILE A 85 -2.53 -4.42 -11.75
CA ILE A 85 -1.32 -4.27 -12.56
C ILE A 85 -1.64 -4.53 -14.04
N GLN A 86 -2.38 -5.60 -14.35
CA GLN A 86 -2.64 -6.00 -15.75
C GLN A 86 -3.82 -5.25 -16.38
N GLY A 87 -4.82 -4.87 -15.59
CA GLY A 87 -6.03 -4.19 -16.04
C GLY A 87 -5.94 -2.66 -16.01
N CYS A 88 -4.78 -2.11 -15.65
CA CYS A 88 -4.54 -0.66 -15.66
C CYS A 88 -3.84 -0.28 -16.97
N ASP A 89 -4.63 0.03 -18.00
CA ASP A 89 -4.10 0.65 -19.21
C ASP A 89 -3.84 2.13 -18.94
N PHE A 90 -2.62 2.41 -18.47
CA PHE A 90 -2.17 3.76 -18.13
C PHE A 90 -2.26 4.71 -19.33
N GLU A 91 -1.93 4.23 -20.53
CA GLU A 91 -1.95 5.06 -21.74
C GLU A 91 -3.37 5.47 -22.09
N THR A 92 -4.33 4.54 -22.08
CA THR A 92 -5.75 4.86 -22.30
C THR A 92 -6.33 5.76 -21.21
N LEU A 93 -5.94 5.54 -19.94
CA LEU A 93 -6.42 6.37 -18.82
C LEU A 93 -5.88 7.80 -18.88
N CYS A 94 -4.69 7.99 -19.42
CA CYS A 94 -4.01 9.29 -19.46
C CYS A 94 -4.03 9.95 -20.85
N SER A 95 -4.64 9.34 -21.86
CA SER A 95 -4.84 9.93 -23.19
C SER A 95 -5.99 10.96 -23.19
N MET A 96 -5.77 12.08 -22.49
CA MET A 96 -6.56 13.30 -22.61
C MET A 96 -5.80 14.37 -23.38
#